data_AF-A0A937MER4-F1
#
_entry.id   AF-A0A937MER4-F1
#
_cell.length_a   1.000
_cell.length_b   1.000
_cell.length_c   1.000
_cell.angle_alpha   90.00
_cell.angle_beta   90.00
_cell.angle_gamma   90.00
#
_symmetry.space_group_name_H-M   'P 1'
#
loop_
_entity.id
_entity.type
_entity.pdbx_description
1 polymer ?
#
loop_
_entity_poly.entity_id
_entity_poly.type
_entity_poly.pdbx_seq_one_letter_code
_entity_poly.pdbx_strand_id
1 'polypeptide(L)'
;MVRTGVSRAFGSSLRHAIGHSVSNRFKAFFIGIGVTGILQSSTATGLIVASFAGRGLMKTAPALAVMLGADVGTTLVAQVLSFDISWLAPTVILVGVVTHFGSNKTLNKQLGRTGIGLGIMLLSLGLIVHTSTPMRDSIVLQEVFASLSDERMLAVLLIALLTWLAHSSLAVVLMVMSLTAGGVVSLSLGFVLVVGANLGGSMPPVMANWAKGPD
;
A
#
# COMPACT_ATOMS: atom_id res chain seq x y z
N MET A 1 -6.28 3.24 8.80
CA MET A 1 -6.75 2.43 9.95
C MET A 1 -6.09 1.07 10.01
N VAL A 2 -6.07 0.32 8.90
CA VAL A 2 -5.48 -1.02 8.77
C VAL A 2 -4.03 -1.07 9.26
N ARG A 3 -3.12 -0.32 8.62
CA ARG A 3 -1.71 -0.21 9.01
C ARG A 3 -1.52 0.04 10.51
N THR A 4 -2.27 0.99 11.08
CA THR A 4 -2.17 1.34 12.51
C THR A 4 -2.66 0.21 13.42
N GLY A 5 -3.78 -0.43 13.08
CA GLY A 5 -4.32 -1.58 13.82
C GLY A 5 -3.32 -2.73 13.82
N VAL A 6 -2.81 -3.12 12.65
CA VAL A 6 -1.78 -4.16 12.53
C VAL A 6 -0.51 -3.79 13.29
N SER A 7 0.00 -2.56 13.13
CA SER A 7 1.21 -2.13 13.82
C SER A 7 1.06 -2.16 15.34
N ARG A 8 -0.14 -1.85 15.87
CA ARG A 8 -0.41 -1.93 17.32
C ARG A 8 -0.64 -3.36 17.80
N ALA A 9 -1.14 -4.24 16.93
CA ALA A 9 -1.35 -5.65 17.23
C ALA A 9 -0.05 -6.48 17.19
N PHE A 10 0.80 -6.26 16.18
CA PHE A 10 1.92 -7.14 15.84
C PHE A 10 3.27 -6.44 15.68
N GLY A 11 3.37 -5.14 15.98
CA GLY A 11 4.55 -4.33 15.65
C GLY A 11 5.88 -4.88 16.20
N SER A 12 5.90 -5.40 17.43
CA SER A 12 7.09 -6.02 18.02
C SER A 12 7.50 -7.31 17.30
N SER A 13 6.52 -8.19 17.04
CA SER A 13 6.74 -9.47 16.33
C SER A 13 7.23 -9.24 14.90
N LEU A 14 6.67 -8.27 14.18
CA LEU A 14 7.10 -7.93 12.82
C LEU A 14 8.53 -7.38 12.79
N ARG A 15 8.88 -6.50 13.74
CA ARG A 15 10.27 -6.01 13.90
C ARG A 15 11.24 -7.15 14.23
N HIS A 16 10.83 -8.06 15.10
CA HIS A 16 11.65 -9.22 15.46
C HIS A 16 11.87 -10.16 14.27
N ALA A 17 10.83 -10.40 13.46
CA ALA A 17 10.92 -11.20 12.24
C ALA A 17 11.91 -10.61 11.22
N ILE A 18 11.85 -9.29 10.97
CA ILE A 18 12.83 -8.61 10.09
C ILE A 18 14.25 -8.72 10.67
N GLY A 19 14.40 -8.50 11.99
CA GLY A 19 15.69 -8.59 12.66
C GLY A 19 16.35 -9.98 12.61
N HIS A 20 15.56 -11.05 12.59
CA HIS A 20 16.06 -12.44 12.44
C HIS A 20 16.26 -12.88 10.99
N SER A 21 15.92 -12.02 10.03
CA SER A 21 15.94 -12.35 8.61
C SER A 21 17.29 -12.12 7.92
N VAL A 22 18.36 -11.93 8.69
CA VAL A 22 19.68 -11.45 8.21
C VAL A 22 20.54 -12.56 7.59
N SER A 23 20.17 -13.84 7.74
CA SER A 23 21.04 -14.96 7.34
C SER A 23 21.12 -15.23 5.84
N ASN A 24 20.10 -14.87 5.03
CA ASN A 24 20.10 -15.08 3.58
C ASN A 24 19.13 -14.12 2.85
N ARG A 25 19.52 -13.63 1.67
CA ARG A 25 18.70 -12.77 0.79
C ARG A 25 17.35 -13.39 0.40
N PHE A 26 17.28 -14.71 0.20
CA PHE A 26 16.01 -15.37 -0.14
C PHE A 26 15.03 -15.36 1.04
N LYS A 27 15.51 -15.66 2.24
CA LYS A 27 14.70 -15.59 3.47
C LYS A 27 14.23 -14.14 3.72
N ALA A 28 15.13 -13.18 3.54
CA ALA A 28 14.83 -11.75 3.60
C ALA A 28 13.71 -11.33 2.64
N PHE A 29 13.74 -11.80 1.39
CA PHE A 29 12.68 -11.56 0.42
C PHE A 29 11.31 -12.07 0.90
N PHE A 30 11.20 -13.33 1.30
CA PHE A 30 9.93 -13.88 1.77
C PHE A 30 9.44 -13.24 3.09
N ILE A 31 10.35 -12.86 3.97
CA ILE A 31 9.99 -12.09 5.17
C ILE A 31 9.48 -10.69 4.78
N GLY A 32 10.06 -10.04 3.76
CA GLY A 32 9.55 -8.80 3.19
C GLY A 32 8.10 -8.92 2.69
N ILE A 33 7.80 -10.00 1.96
CA ILE A 33 6.44 -10.32 1.49
C ILE A 33 5.50 -10.47 2.69
N GLY A 34 5.85 -11.33 3.64
CA GLY A 34 4.98 -11.65 4.78
C GLY A 34 4.73 -10.43 5.68
N VAL A 35 5.79 -9.71 6.05
CA VAL A 35 5.68 -8.54 6.92
C VAL A 35 4.88 -7.43 6.24
N THR A 36 5.13 -7.18 4.96
CA THR A 36 4.40 -6.13 4.23
C THR A 36 2.97 -6.52 3.93
N GLY A 37 2.69 -7.78 3.61
CA GLY A 37 1.34 -8.29 3.45
C GLY A 37 0.51 -8.14 4.72
N ILE A 38 1.11 -8.46 5.89
CA ILE A 38 0.48 -8.27 7.19
C ILE A 38 0.30 -6.78 7.49
N LEU A 39 1.36 -5.98 7.40
CA LEU A 39 1.36 -4.56 7.75
C LEU A 39 0.59 -3.67 6.76
N GLN A 40 0.38 -4.18 5.54
CA GLN A 40 -0.16 -3.49 4.36
C GLN A 40 0.53 -2.16 4.06
N SER A 41 1.85 -2.10 4.26
CA SER A 41 2.62 -0.88 4.02
C SER A 41 4.09 -1.17 3.80
N SER A 42 4.54 -1.14 2.54
CA SER A 42 5.96 -1.25 2.19
C SER A 42 6.76 -0.07 2.75
N THR A 43 6.19 1.14 2.80
CA THR A 43 6.78 2.31 3.49
C THR A 43 7.14 2.01 4.94
N ALA A 44 6.24 1.36 5.69
CA ALA A 44 6.49 1.03 7.09
C ALA A 44 7.54 -0.08 7.24
N THR A 45 7.51 -1.09 6.36
CA THR A 45 8.58 -2.09 6.27
C THR A 45 9.92 -1.44 5.96
N GLY A 46 9.96 -0.46 5.04
CA GLY A 46 11.14 0.32 4.67
C GLY A 46 11.74 1.11 5.82
N LEU A 47 10.91 1.77 6.62
CA LEU A 47 11.37 2.46 7.82
C LEU A 47 11.98 1.49 8.85
N ILE A 48 11.42 0.28 9.00
CA ILE A 48 11.99 -0.74 9.89
C ILE A 48 13.34 -1.22 9.33
N VAL A 49 13.40 -1.59 8.06
CA VAL A 49 14.64 -2.07 7.42
C VAL A 49 15.72 -1.01 7.44
N ALA A 50 15.40 0.24 7.10
CA ALA A 50 16.33 1.37 7.18
C ALA A 50 16.85 1.59 8.61
N SER A 51 15.99 1.46 9.63
CA SER A 51 16.39 1.55 11.04
C SER A 51 17.32 0.41 11.48
N PHE A 52 17.20 -0.78 10.90
CA PHE A 52 18.12 -1.89 11.17
C PHE A 52 19.43 -1.73 10.41
N ALA A 53 19.37 -1.34 9.14
CA ALA A 53 20.55 -1.07 8.32
C ALA A 53 21.40 0.07 8.90
N GLY A 54 20.77 1.19 9.28
CA GLY A 54 21.45 2.35 9.88
C GLY A 54 22.04 2.09 11.26
N ARG A 55 21.64 1.01 11.95
CA ARG A 55 22.26 0.57 13.22
C ARG A 55 23.33 -0.53 13.03
N GLY A 56 23.68 -0.85 11.78
CA GLY A 56 24.59 -1.96 11.47
C GLY A 56 24.02 -3.36 11.77
N LEU A 57 22.72 -3.46 12.09
CA LEU A 57 22.07 -4.73 12.46
C LEU A 57 21.65 -5.57 11.25
N MET A 58 21.67 -5.00 10.04
CA MET A 58 21.30 -5.69 8.81
C MET A 58 22.23 -5.26 7.67
N LYS A 59 22.81 -6.24 6.98
CA LYS A 59 23.62 -5.98 5.78
C LYS A 59 22.75 -5.43 4.64
N THR A 60 23.37 -4.68 3.74
CA THR A 60 22.71 -4.03 2.59
C THR A 60 21.99 -5.03 1.67
N ALA A 61 22.64 -6.14 1.31
CA ALA A 61 22.03 -7.15 0.42
C ALA A 61 20.73 -7.76 1.00
N PRO A 62 20.68 -8.29 2.25
CA PRO A 62 19.42 -8.68 2.89
C PRO A 62 18.41 -7.54 3.02
N ALA A 63 18.83 -6.31 3.34
CA ALA A 63 17.93 -5.16 3.44
C ALA A 63 17.20 -4.87 2.11
N LEU A 64 17.94 -4.85 1.00
CA LEU A 64 17.37 -4.69 -0.34
C LEU A 64 16.45 -5.86 -0.70
N ALA A 65 16.79 -7.09 -0.30
CA ALA A 65 15.93 -8.24 -0.52
C ALA A 65 14.61 -8.15 0.27
N VAL A 66 14.63 -7.67 1.53
CA VAL A 66 13.39 -7.39 2.29
C VAL A 66 12.56 -6.32 1.57
N MET A 67 13.19 -5.26 1.04
CA MET A 67 12.49 -4.21 0.29
C MET A 67 11.84 -4.72 -0.99
N LEU A 68 12.57 -5.51 -1.78
CA LEU A 68 12.01 -6.17 -2.96
C LEU A 68 10.80 -7.05 -2.59
N GLY A 69 10.92 -7.82 -1.51
CA GLY A 69 9.81 -8.61 -0.99
C GLY A 69 8.64 -7.75 -0.51
N ALA A 70 8.90 -6.59 0.08
CA ALA A 70 7.87 -5.66 0.53
C ALA A 70 7.05 -5.11 -0.63
N ASP A 71 7.70 -4.75 -1.72
CA ASP A 71 7.03 -4.25 -2.92
C ASP A 71 6.17 -5.36 -3.56
N VAL A 72 6.71 -6.58 -3.71
CA VAL A 72 5.95 -7.75 -4.16
C VAL A 72 4.76 -8.04 -3.24
N GLY A 73 4.95 -7.97 -1.92
CA GLY A 73 3.87 -8.17 -0.95
C GLY A 73 2.75 -7.13 -1.10
N THR A 74 3.10 -5.88 -1.39
CA THR A 74 2.11 -4.82 -1.66
C THR A 74 1.36 -5.08 -2.96
N THR A 75 2.04 -5.56 -4.01
CA THR A 75 1.40 -5.97 -5.27
C THR A 75 0.45 -7.15 -5.07
N LEU A 76 0.81 -8.15 -4.26
CA LEU A 76 -0.07 -9.27 -3.94
C LEU A 76 -1.34 -8.80 -3.21
N VAL A 77 -1.20 -7.87 -2.26
CA VAL A 77 -2.35 -7.26 -1.59
C VAL A 77 -3.21 -6.48 -2.58
N ALA A 78 -2.59 -5.66 -3.45
CA ALA A 78 -3.32 -4.94 -4.49
C ALA A 78 -4.08 -5.90 -5.42
N GLN A 79 -3.45 -7.00 -5.83
CA GLN A 79 -4.08 -8.03 -6.67
C GLN A 79 -5.30 -8.65 -5.99
N VAL A 80 -5.16 -9.05 -4.72
CA VAL A 80 -6.28 -9.62 -3.95
C VAL A 80 -7.42 -8.62 -3.82
N LEU A 81 -7.12 -7.35 -3.56
CA LEU A 81 -8.11 -6.29 -3.43
C LEU A 81 -8.71 -5.84 -4.77
N SER A 82 -8.07 -6.17 -5.90
CA SER A 82 -8.58 -5.83 -7.23
C SER A 82 -9.70 -6.76 -7.70
N PHE A 83 -9.84 -7.94 -7.09
CA PHE A 83 -10.98 -8.81 -7.33
C PHE A 83 -12.27 -8.16 -6.81
N ASP A 84 -13.42 -8.48 -7.42
CA ASP A 84 -14.72 -7.97 -6.94
C ASP A 84 -15.16 -8.70 -5.67
N ILE A 85 -14.55 -8.31 -4.56
CA ILE A 85 -14.87 -8.74 -3.20
C ILE A 85 -15.64 -7.65 -2.44
N SER A 86 -16.24 -6.70 -3.17
CA SER A 86 -17.01 -5.59 -2.61
C SER A 86 -18.18 -6.08 -1.75
N TRP A 87 -18.78 -7.21 -2.12
CA TRP A 87 -19.87 -7.86 -1.39
C TRP A 87 -19.47 -8.34 0.02
N LEU A 88 -18.16 -8.57 0.27
CA LEU A 88 -17.66 -8.93 1.60
C LEU A 88 -17.54 -7.72 2.53
N ALA A 89 -17.55 -6.49 1.99
CA ALA A 89 -17.32 -5.28 2.76
C ALA A 89 -18.26 -5.16 3.98
N PRO A 90 -19.61 -5.31 3.86
CA PRO A 90 -20.51 -5.19 5.01
C PRO A 90 -20.21 -6.23 6.09
N THR A 91 -19.91 -7.47 5.69
CA THR A 91 -19.58 -8.56 6.62
C THR A 91 -18.27 -8.30 7.35
N VAL A 92 -17.22 -7.85 6.65
CA VAL A 92 -15.92 -7.53 7.26
C VAL A 92 -16.05 -6.32 8.21
N ILE A 93 -16.84 -5.30 7.85
CA ILE A 93 -17.14 -4.17 8.74
C ILE A 93 -17.85 -4.67 9.99
N LEU A 94 -18.92 -5.45 9.84
CA LEU A 94 -19.73 -5.95 10.96
C LEU A 94 -18.87 -6.76 11.93
N VAL A 95 -18.12 -7.74 11.44
CA VAL A 95 -17.20 -8.55 12.26
C VAL A 95 -16.15 -7.65 12.93
N GLY A 96 -15.61 -6.66 12.20
CA GLY A 96 -14.65 -5.70 12.75
C GLY A 96 -15.22 -4.88 13.90
N VAL A 97 -16.44 -4.36 13.77
CA VAL A 97 -17.16 -3.59 14.80
C VAL A 97 -17.45 -4.47 16.01
N VAL A 98 -18.04 -5.65 15.81
CA VAL A 98 -18.35 -6.60 16.89
C VAL A 98 -17.08 -6.98 17.65
N THR A 99 -15.99 -7.27 16.95
CA THR A 99 -14.71 -7.63 17.59
C THR A 99 -14.08 -6.44 18.34
N HIS A 100 -14.21 -5.23 17.81
CA HIS A 100 -13.66 -4.01 18.43
C HIS A 100 -14.39 -3.63 19.73
N PHE A 101 -15.73 -3.69 19.73
CA PHE A 101 -16.54 -3.30 20.88
C PHE A 101 -16.83 -4.47 21.84
N GLY A 102 -16.88 -5.70 21.34
CA GLY A 102 -17.20 -6.90 22.12
C GLY A 102 -16.02 -7.49 22.91
N SER A 103 -14.81 -6.94 22.79
CA SER A 103 -13.64 -7.45 23.50
C SER A 103 -12.87 -6.37 24.25
N ASN A 104 -12.48 -6.68 25.49
CA ASN A 104 -11.59 -5.82 26.28
C ASN A 104 -10.10 -6.04 26.00
N LYS A 105 -9.74 -7.10 25.26
CA LYS A 105 -8.34 -7.38 24.93
C LYS A 105 -7.84 -6.39 23.87
N THR A 106 -6.71 -5.74 24.14
CA THR A 106 -6.08 -4.77 23.22
C THR A 106 -5.86 -5.36 21.83
N LEU A 107 -5.40 -6.62 21.74
CA LEU A 107 -5.19 -7.32 20.47
C LEU A 107 -6.48 -7.36 19.63
N ASN A 108 -7.59 -7.82 20.22
CA ASN A 108 -8.88 -7.92 19.55
C ASN A 108 -9.41 -6.56 19.12
N LYS A 109 -9.22 -5.52 19.95
CA LYS A 109 -9.58 -4.14 19.56
C LYS A 109 -8.82 -3.67 18.33
N GLN A 110 -7.53 -3.98 18.24
CA GLN A 110 -6.73 -3.60 17.08
C GLN A 110 -7.08 -4.42 15.83
N LEU A 111 -7.31 -5.73 15.98
CA LEU A 111 -7.78 -6.58 14.88
C LEU A 111 -9.16 -6.15 14.36
N GLY A 112 -10.08 -5.80 15.26
CA GLY A 112 -11.38 -5.24 14.89
C GLY A 112 -11.23 -3.92 14.12
N ARG A 113 -10.35 -3.02 14.57
CA ARG A 113 -10.02 -1.76 13.86
C ARG A 113 -9.41 -2.02 12.47
N THR A 114 -8.59 -3.05 12.34
CA THR A 114 -8.05 -3.50 11.05
C THR A 114 -9.17 -3.98 10.13
N GLY A 115 -10.07 -4.84 10.64
CA GLY A 115 -11.24 -5.32 9.90
C GLY A 115 -12.15 -4.18 9.42
N ILE A 116 -12.52 -3.25 10.30
CA ILE A 116 -13.30 -2.05 9.93
C ILE A 116 -12.61 -1.28 8.80
N GLY A 117 -11.29 -1.06 8.93
CA GLY A 117 -10.51 -0.35 7.92
C GLY A 117 -10.52 -1.06 6.56
N LEU A 118 -10.34 -2.39 6.54
CA LEU A 118 -10.39 -3.18 5.31
C LEU A 118 -11.78 -3.16 4.68
N GLY A 119 -12.82 -3.32 5.49
CA GLY A 119 -14.20 -3.27 5.00
C GLY A 119 -14.57 -1.90 4.40
N ILE A 120 -14.15 -0.81 5.02
CA ILE A 120 -14.32 0.55 4.44
C ILE A 120 -13.54 0.68 3.13
N MET A 121 -12.29 0.19 3.07
CA MET A 121 -11.51 0.22 1.82
C MET A 121 -12.19 -0.53 0.68
N LEU A 122 -12.71 -1.73 0.95
CA LEU A 122 -13.46 -2.52 -0.04
C LEU A 122 -14.72 -1.81 -0.52
N LEU A 123 -15.48 -1.22 0.42
CA LEU A 123 -16.68 -0.44 0.08
C LEU A 123 -16.32 0.78 -0.78
N SER A 124 -15.27 1.52 -0.41
CA SER A 124 -14.79 2.67 -1.18
C SER A 124 -14.36 2.29 -2.58
N LEU A 125 -13.66 1.16 -2.74
CA LEU A 125 -13.23 0.69 -4.07
C LEU A 125 -14.44 0.35 -4.95
N GLY A 126 -15.44 -0.37 -4.40
CA GLY A 126 -16.68 -0.66 -5.12
C GLY A 126 -17.44 0.60 -5.53
N LEU A 127 -17.49 1.61 -4.65
CA LEU A 127 -18.09 2.91 -4.98
C LEU A 127 -17.33 3.64 -6.09
N ILE A 128 -15.98 3.64 -6.04
CA ILE A 128 -15.15 4.25 -7.10
C ILE A 128 -15.44 3.60 -8.45
N VAL A 129 -15.50 2.26 -8.52
CA VAL A 129 -15.84 1.55 -9.77
C VAL A 129 -17.23 1.98 -10.26
N HIS A 130 -18.22 1.98 -9.37
CA HIS A 130 -19.60 2.29 -9.72
C HIS A 130 -19.75 3.73 -10.24
N THR A 131 -19.14 4.71 -9.56
CA THR A 131 -19.20 6.12 -9.93
C THR A 131 -18.31 6.48 -11.12
N SER A 132 -17.25 5.71 -11.39
CA SER A 132 -16.36 5.93 -12.54
C SER A 132 -16.98 5.48 -13.87
N THR A 133 -18.04 4.67 -13.84
CA THR A 133 -18.73 4.22 -15.06
C THR A 133 -19.29 5.38 -15.90
N PRO A 134 -20.11 6.31 -15.34
CA PRO A 134 -20.59 7.48 -16.09
C PRO A 134 -19.50 8.52 -16.37
N MET A 135 -18.36 8.47 -15.68
CA MET A 135 -17.22 9.36 -15.97
C MET A 135 -16.57 9.07 -17.32
N ARG A 136 -16.75 7.84 -17.86
CA ARG A 136 -16.32 7.50 -19.22
C ARG A 136 -16.98 8.38 -20.27
N ASP A 137 -18.22 8.80 -20.06
CA ASP A 137 -18.98 9.54 -21.07
C ASP A 137 -18.63 11.04 -21.09
N SER A 138 -17.80 11.49 -20.15
CA SER A 138 -17.35 12.88 -20.09
C SER A 138 -16.18 13.14 -21.05
N ILE A 139 -16.47 13.86 -22.13
CA ILE A 139 -15.48 14.34 -23.11
C ILE A 139 -14.29 15.07 -22.44
N VAL A 140 -14.58 15.95 -21.47
CA VAL A 140 -13.53 16.71 -20.77
C VAL A 140 -12.54 15.79 -20.06
N LEU A 141 -13.04 14.72 -19.43
CA LEU A 141 -12.19 13.80 -18.68
C LEU A 141 -11.33 12.94 -19.62
N GLN A 142 -11.91 12.50 -20.74
CA GLN A 142 -11.19 11.77 -21.78
C GLN A 142 -10.06 12.62 -22.37
N GLU A 143 -10.31 13.90 -22.66
CA GLU A 143 -9.30 14.82 -23.21
C GLU A 143 -8.14 15.07 -22.22
N VAL A 144 -8.46 15.22 -20.93
CA VAL A 144 -7.43 15.37 -19.88
C VAL A 144 -6.54 14.12 -19.81
N PHE A 145 -7.14 12.92 -19.76
CA PHE A 145 -6.35 11.68 -19.72
C PHE A 145 -5.61 11.39 -21.02
N ALA A 146 -6.17 11.76 -22.18
CA ALA A 146 -5.48 11.67 -23.47
C ALA A 146 -4.26 12.59 -23.50
N SER A 147 -4.39 13.84 -23.07
CA SER A 147 -3.27 14.80 -23.00
C SER A 147 -2.18 14.33 -22.02
N LEU A 148 -2.58 13.76 -20.88
CA LEU A 148 -1.67 13.12 -19.92
C LEU A 148 -0.95 11.88 -20.50
N SER A 149 -1.56 11.21 -21.48
CA SER A 149 -0.97 10.02 -22.11
C SER A 149 0.19 10.35 -23.05
N ASP A 150 0.14 11.53 -23.68
CA ASP A 150 1.24 12.06 -24.50
C ASP A 150 2.41 12.53 -23.61
N GLU A 151 2.09 13.15 -22.46
CA GLU A 151 3.08 13.69 -21.52
C GLU A 151 3.37 12.76 -20.35
N ARG A 152 3.94 11.58 -20.64
CA ARG A 152 4.18 10.50 -19.65
C ARG A 152 4.97 10.96 -18.41
N MET A 153 5.94 11.85 -18.57
CA MET A 153 6.73 12.36 -17.44
C MET A 153 5.87 13.19 -16.48
N LEU A 154 4.99 14.03 -17.02
CA LEU A 154 4.07 14.83 -16.23
C LEU A 154 3.06 13.93 -15.50
N ALA A 155 2.57 12.87 -16.15
CA ALA A 155 1.71 11.87 -15.52
C ALA A 155 2.38 11.18 -14.31
N VAL A 156 3.67 10.81 -14.43
CA VAL A 156 4.45 10.24 -13.32
C VAL A 156 4.55 11.23 -12.15
N LEU A 157 4.92 12.49 -12.43
CA LEU A 157 5.09 13.50 -11.38
C LEU A 157 3.77 13.84 -10.69
N LEU A 158 2.69 13.98 -11.45
CA LEU A 158 1.36 14.28 -10.93
C LEU A 158 0.88 13.16 -9.99
N ILE A 159 1.01 11.90 -10.40
CA ILE A 159 0.63 10.77 -9.54
C ILE A 159 1.59 10.57 -8.37
N ALA A 160 2.88 10.85 -8.53
CA ALA A 160 3.81 10.83 -7.40
C ALA A 160 3.40 11.86 -6.33
N LEU A 161 3.07 13.08 -6.74
CA LEU A 161 2.57 14.13 -5.85
C LEU A 161 1.26 13.71 -5.18
N LEU A 162 0.28 13.23 -5.96
CA LEU A 162 -1.00 12.76 -5.43
C LEU A 162 -0.82 11.61 -4.43
N THR A 163 0.10 10.70 -4.70
CA THR A 163 0.42 9.58 -3.81
C THR A 163 1.09 10.03 -2.52
N TRP A 164 2.00 10.98 -2.62
CA TRP A 164 2.65 11.57 -1.46
C TRP A 164 1.64 12.28 -0.56
N LEU A 165 0.75 13.09 -1.15
CA LEU A 165 -0.36 13.77 -0.44
C LEU A 165 -1.35 12.77 0.16
N ALA A 166 -1.66 11.68 -0.54
CA ALA A 166 -2.54 10.63 -0.05
C ALA A 166 -1.88 9.76 1.04
N HIS A 167 -0.56 9.88 1.25
CA HIS A 167 0.23 9.06 2.17
C HIS A 167 0.06 7.53 1.99
N SER A 168 -0.39 7.10 0.80
CA SER A 168 -0.76 5.70 0.53
C SER A 168 -0.65 5.36 -0.95
N SER A 169 0.44 4.69 -1.34
CA SER A 169 0.64 4.19 -2.70
C SER A 169 -0.36 3.08 -3.06
N LEU A 170 -0.68 2.17 -2.14
CA LEU A 170 -1.66 1.11 -2.38
C LEU A 170 -3.04 1.69 -2.74
N ALA A 171 -3.49 2.74 -2.05
CA ALA A 171 -4.79 3.36 -2.35
C ALA A 171 -4.81 3.98 -3.75
N VAL A 172 -3.74 4.68 -4.13
CA VAL A 172 -3.63 5.28 -5.47
C VAL A 172 -3.51 4.22 -6.55
N VAL A 173 -2.76 3.15 -6.32
CA VAL A 173 -2.67 2.01 -7.26
C VAL A 173 -4.05 1.36 -7.46
N LEU A 174 -4.82 1.13 -6.40
CA LEU A 174 -6.18 0.57 -6.51
C LEU A 174 -7.14 1.51 -7.23
N MET A 175 -7.03 2.82 -7.01
CA MET A 175 -7.79 3.82 -7.76
C MET A 175 -7.43 3.77 -9.25
N VAL A 176 -6.15 3.75 -9.61
CA VAL A 176 -5.70 3.64 -11.01
C VAL A 176 -6.17 2.34 -11.64
N MET A 177 -6.09 1.21 -10.93
CA MET A 177 -6.62 -0.08 -11.37
C MET A 177 -8.12 -0.01 -11.65
N SER A 178 -8.89 0.60 -10.74
CA SER A 178 -10.33 0.79 -10.89
C SER A 178 -10.69 1.65 -12.11
N LEU A 179 -9.98 2.78 -12.31
CA LEU A 179 -10.17 3.65 -13.48
C LEU A 179 -9.78 2.96 -14.79
N THR A 180 -8.75 2.09 -14.76
CA THR A 180 -8.33 1.31 -15.92
C THR A 180 -9.33 0.21 -16.25
N ALA A 181 -9.83 -0.51 -15.23
CA ALA A 181 -10.89 -1.52 -15.38
C ALA A 181 -12.21 -0.90 -15.87
N GLY A 182 -12.48 0.32 -15.41
CA GLY A 182 -13.57 1.16 -15.89
C GLY A 182 -13.29 1.80 -17.25
N GLY A 183 -12.18 1.54 -17.94
CA GLY A 183 -11.90 2.09 -19.28
C GLY A 183 -11.74 3.62 -19.35
N VAL A 184 -11.67 4.31 -18.20
CA VAL A 184 -11.43 5.77 -18.12
C VAL A 184 -9.96 6.08 -18.41
N VAL A 185 -9.07 5.20 -17.94
CA VAL A 185 -7.62 5.29 -18.15
C VAL A 185 -7.19 4.14 -19.05
N SER A 186 -6.40 4.43 -20.10
CA SER A 186 -5.85 3.38 -20.96
C SER A 186 -4.86 2.51 -20.19
N LEU A 187 -4.72 1.23 -20.57
CA LEU A 187 -3.80 0.31 -19.89
C LEU A 187 -2.34 0.83 -19.90
N SER A 188 -1.92 1.45 -21.00
CA SER A 188 -0.59 2.05 -21.14
C SER A 188 -0.38 3.20 -20.15
N LEU A 189 -1.35 4.12 -20.03
CA LEU A 189 -1.30 5.19 -19.05
C LEU A 189 -1.37 4.63 -17.62
N GLY A 190 -2.19 3.61 -17.36
CA GLY A 190 -2.27 2.93 -16.07
C GLY A 190 -0.91 2.46 -15.55
N PHE A 191 -0.08 1.86 -16.40
CA PHE A 191 1.30 1.48 -16.02
C PHE A 191 2.14 2.70 -15.64
N VAL A 192 2.06 3.79 -16.41
CA VAL A 192 2.79 5.04 -16.13
C VAL A 192 2.36 5.65 -14.79
N LEU A 193 1.06 5.67 -14.51
CA LEU A 193 0.53 6.17 -13.24
C LEU A 193 1.00 5.30 -12.07
N VAL A 194 1.03 3.96 -12.20
CA VAL A 194 1.54 3.06 -11.15
C VAL A 194 3.02 3.33 -10.84
N VAL A 195 3.84 3.65 -11.86
CA VAL A 195 5.23 4.08 -11.64
C VAL A 195 5.28 5.36 -10.81
N GLY A 196 4.46 6.36 -11.13
CA GLY A 196 4.29 7.57 -10.31
C GLY A 196 3.88 7.24 -8.87
N ALA A 197 2.96 6.29 -8.69
CA ALA A 197 2.46 5.94 -7.36
C ALA A 197 3.55 5.30 -6.50
N ASN A 198 4.38 4.46 -7.09
CA ASN A 198 5.54 3.90 -6.40
C ASN A 198 6.57 4.98 -6.05
N LEU A 199 6.84 5.92 -6.97
CA LEU A 199 7.75 7.04 -6.73
C LEU A 199 7.28 7.91 -5.54
N GLY A 200 6.00 8.29 -5.52
CA GLY A 200 5.42 9.05 -4.41
C GLY A 200 5.43 8.29 -3.08
N GLY A 201 5.23 6.97 -3.12
CA GLY A 201 5.30 6.08 -1.95
C GLY A 201 6.71 5.95 -1.35
N SER A 202 7.76 6.17 -2.16
CA SER A 202 9.17 6.14 -1.74
C SER A 202 9.66 7.45 -1.12
N MET A 203 8.94 8.57 -1.29
CA MET A 203 9.34 9.86 -0.73
C MET A 203 9.40 9.89 0.81
N PRO A 204 8.39 9.39 1.57
CA PRO A 204 8.42 9.49 3.03
C PRO A 204 9.60 8.78 3.71
N PRO A 205 10.01 7.55 3.31
CA PRO A 205 11.22 6.92 3.84
C PRO A 205 12.50 7.71 3.57
N VAL A 206 12.63 8.30 2.39
CA VAL A 206 13.79 9.12 2.03
C VAL A 206 13.85 10.35 2.92
N MET A 207 12.74 11.10 3.03
CA MET A 207 12.68 12.30 3.88
C MET A 207 12.93 11.99 5.36
N ALA A 208 12.39 10.88 5.87
CA ALA A 208 12.56 10.47 7.26
C ALA A 208 14.01 10.09 7.61
N ASN A 209 14.78 9.61 6.63
CA ASN A 209 16.17 9.22 6.81
C ASN A 209 17.17 10.29 6.37
N TRP A 210 16.78 11.26 5.52
CA TRP A 210 17.65 12.35 5.06
C TRP A 210 18.21 13.15 6.24
N ALA A 211 17.38 13.45 7.25
CA ALA A 211 17.81 14.22 8.43
C ALA A 211 18.80 13.49 9.35
N LYS A 212 19.01 12.18 9.16
CA LYS A 212 19.97 11.37 9.90
C LYS A 212 21.14 11.11 8.96
N GLY A 213 22.19 11.91 9.06
CA GLY A 213 23.41 11.72 8.27
C GLY A 213 23.97 10.29 8.41
N PRO A 214 24.85 9.86 7.50
CA PRO A 214 25.55 8.60 7.64
C PRO A 214 26.46 8.68 8.88
N ASP A 215 26.18 7.86 9.89
CA ASP A 215 27.12 7.55 10.97
C ASP A 215 28.21 6.60 10.45
#